data_AF-A0A966NXJ2-F1
#
_entry.id   AF-A0A966NXJ2-F1
#
_cell.length_a   1.000
_cell.length_b   1.000
_cell.length_c   1.000
_cell.angle_alpha   90.00
_cell.angle_beta   90.00
_cell.angle_gamma   90.00
#
_symmetry.space_group_name_H-M   'P 1'
#
loop_
_entity.id
_entity.type
_entity.pdbx_description
1 polymer ?
#
loop_
_entity_poly.entity_id
_entity_poly.type
_entity_poly.pdbx_seq_one_letter_code
_entity_poly.pdbx_strand_id
1 'polypeptide(L)'
;SQIMELADKVMKEAAPSLRAPTSVRDGEHPPRIIRSTSLLDDVASATAQMIADVANGNVAVVCPDQMADAVSASLTKAGLAHGRAGATALDTSLTVVPVSVVKGLELDGVVVVEPAEIVATNQHGLRLLYVALTRSTQRLTVVHAAELPASMR
;
A
#
# COMPACT_ATOMS: atom_id res chain seq x y z
N SER A 1 10.64 -13.42 2.49
CA SER A 1 10.34 -12.00 2.78
C SER A 1 9.08 -11.94 3.62
N GLN A 2 9.12 -11.22 4.75
CA GLN A 2 7.98 -11.03 5.65
C GLN A 2 6.78 -10.34 4.97
N ILE A 3 7.03 -9.53 3.93
CA ILE A 3 5.98 -8.93 3.08
C ILE A 3 5.18 -10.03 2.37
N MET A 4 5.87 -11.05 1.85
CA MET A 4 5.23 -12.16 1.16
C MET A 4 4.49 -13.08 2.13
N GLU A 5 4.99 -13.29 3.35
CA GLU A 5 4.25 -14.06 4.38
C GLU A 5 2.91 -13.39 4.73
N LEU A 6 2.88 -12.07 4.86
CA LEU A 6 1.64 -11.31 5.08
C LEU A 6 0.70 -11.42 3.88
N ALA A 7 1.24 -11.28 2.66
CA ALA A 7 0.48 -11.43 1.43
C ALA A 7 -0.08 -12.86 1.28
N ASP A 8 0.67 -13.90 1.65
CA ASP A 8 0.26 -15.30 1.57
C ASP A 8 -0.95 -15.60 2.48
N LYS A 9 -1.02 -14.98 3.66
CA LYS A 9 -2.21 -15.08 4.53
C LYS A 9 -3.45 -14.52 3.84
N VAL A 10 -3.31 -13.36 3.17
CA VAL A 10 -4.40 -12.74 2.40
C VAL A 10 -4.80 -13.62 1.21
N MET A 11 -3.84 -14.21 0.49
CA MET A 11 -4.13 -15.09 -0.65
C MET A 11 -4.88 -16.36 -0.23
N LYS A 12 -4.48 -16.99 0.90
CA LYS A 12 -5.16 -18.19 1.42
C LYS A 12 -6.64 -17.93 1.71
N GLU A 13 -6.98 -16.72 2.15
CA GLU A 13 -8.37 -16.30 2.34
C GLU A 13 -9.07 -16.00 1.00
N ALA A 14 -8.38 -15.32 0.07
CA ALA A 14 -8.93 -14.92 -1.23
C ALA A 14 -9.23 -16.11 -2.16
N ALA A 15 -8.36 -17.13 -2.15
CA ALA A 15 -8.43 -18.28 -3.03
C ALA A 15 -7.70 -19.49 -2.40
N PRO A 16 -8.41 -20.29 -1.59
CA PRO A 16 -7.80 -21.39 -0.81
C PRO A 16 -7.06 -22.46 -1.66
N SER A 17 -7.40 -22.57 -2.95
CA SER A 17 -6.85 -23.57 -3.88
C SER A 17 -5.63 -23.10 -4.67
N LEU A 18 -5.26 -21.82 -4.59
CA LEU A 18 -4.10 -21.26 -5.30
C LEU A 18 -2.88 -21.26 -4.38
N ARG A 19 -1.80 -21.93 -4.82
CA ARG A 19 -0.50 -21.84 -4.15
C ARG A 19 0.11 -20.48 -4.44
N ALA A 20 0.39 -19.73 -3.39
CA ALA A 20 1.17 -18.51 -3.49
C ALA A 20 2.58 -18.83 -4.02
N PRO A 21 3.17 -17.96 -4.86
CA PRO A 21 4.53 -18.13 -5.31
C PRO A 21 5.48 -18.05 -4.11
N THR A 22 6.36 -19.04 -3.98
CA THR A 22 7.35 -19.10 -2.89
C THR A 22 8.31 -17.92 -2.99
N SER A 23 8.30 -17.04 -1.99
CA SER A 23 9.20 -15.89 -1.91
C SER A 23 10.64 -16.32 -1.69
N VAL A 24 11.53 -15.99 -2.62
CA VAL A 24 12.95 -16.42 -2.61
C VAL A 24 13.92 -15.39 -2.01
N ARG A 25 13.44 -14.34 -1.35
CA ARG A 25 14.29 -13.34 -0.70
C ARG A 25 13.71 -12.97 0.63
N ASP A 26 14.49 -13.03 1.71
CA ASP A 26 14.16 -12.25 2.90
C ASP A 26 14.26 -10.77 2.50
N GLY A 27 13.15 -10.05 2.56
CA GLY A 27 13.21 -8.60 2.42
C GLY A 27 13.97 -8.09 3.63
N GLU A 28 14.90 -7.17 3.43
CA GLU A 28 15.77 -6.66 4.50
C GLU A 28 14.98 -6.02 5.66
N HIS A 29 13.72 -5.64 5.44
CA HIS A 29 12.91 -4.90 6.40
C HIS A 29 11.50 -5.50 6.57
N PRO A 30 11.03 -5.69 7.83
CA PRO A 30 9.65 -6.10 8.10
C PRO A 30 8.64 -5.03 7.66
N PRO A 31 7.39 -5.43 7.30
CA PRO A 31 6.32 -4.47 7.09
C PRO A 31 5.99 -3.73 8.39
N ARG A 32 5.82 -2.41 8.31
CA ARG A 32 5.34 -1.59 9.44
C ARG A 32 3.82 -1.52 9.41
N ILE A 33 3.16 -1.71 10.55
CA ILE A 33 1.70 -1.59 10.68
C ILE A 33 1.41 -0.48 11.68
N ILE A 34 0.65 0.52 11.26
CA ILE A 34 0.34 1.73 12.03
C ILE A 34 -1.17 1.79 12.23
N ARG A 35 -1.61 1.65 13.48
CA ARG A 35 -2.98 1.95 13.88
C ARG A 35 -3.13 3.45 14.07
N SER A 36 -4.06 4.05 13.35
CA SER A 36 -4.25 5.50 13.27
C SER A 36 -5.49 5.97 14.01
N THR A 37 -5.41 7.19 14.55
CA THR A 37 -6.57 7.96 15.06
C THR A 37 -6.79 9.26 14.28
N SER A 38 -5.81 9.69 13.46
CA SER A 38 -5.92 10.76 12.47
C SER A 38 -5.38 10.28 11.12
N LEU A 39 -6.20 9.51 10.40
CA LEU A 39 -5.76 8.70 9.26
C LEU A 39 -4.97 9.49 8.21
N LEU A 40 -5.48 10.63 7.78
CA LEU A 40 -4.85 11.41 6.70
C LEU A 40 -3.51 12.03 7.14
N ASP A 41 -3.38 12.44 8.40
CA ASP A 41 -2.14 12.99 8.94
C ASP A 41 -1.10 11.87 9.11
N ASP A 42 -1.51 10.70 9.62
CA ASP A 42 -0.64 9.54 9.79
C ASP A 42 -0.20 8.95 8.44
N VAL A 43 -1.05 8.98 7.41
CA VAL A 43 -0.67 8.62 6.03
C VAL A 43 0.39 9.58 5.49
N ALA A 44 0.23 10.89 5.69
CA ALA A 44 1.21 11.87 5.23
C ALA A 44 2.56 11.70 5.97
N SER A 45 2.53 11.47 7.28
CA SER A 45 3.72 11.20 8.10
C SER A 45 4.42 9.91 7.67
N ALA A 46 3.67 8.81 7.50
CA ALA A 46 4.20 7.52 7.04
C ALA A 46 4.81 7.63 5.64
N THR A 47 4.20 8.42 4.76
CA THR A 47 4.70 8.66 3.41
C THR A 47 6.01 9.45 3.42
N ALA A 48 6.11 10.51 4.23
CA ALA A 48 7.35 11.27 4.39
C ALA A 48 8.50 10.39 4.91
N GLN A 49 8.22 9.52 5.91
CA GLN A 49 9.20 8.56 6.40
C GLN A 49 9.60 7.54 5.33
N MET A 50 8.64 7.03 4.56
CA MET A 50 8.89 6.09 3.48
C MET A 50 9.85 6.68 2.43
N ILE A 51 9.65 7.93 2.03
CA ILE A 51 10.52 8.63 1.06
C ILE A 51 11.95 8.72 1.60
N ALA A 52 12.12 9.06 2.88
CA ALA A 52 13.44 9.11 3.51
C ALA A 52 14.10 7.72 3.56
N ASP A 53 13.30 6.67 3.80
CA ASP A 53 13.78 5.29 3.94
C ASP A 53 14.26 4.65 2.62
N VAL A 54 13.69 5.04 1.47
CA VAL A 54 14.01 4.44 0.15
C VAL A 54 14.99 5.26 -0.70
N ALA A 55 15.60 6.31 -0.15
CA ALA A 55 16.74 7.05 -0.70
C ALA A 55 16.70 7.32 -2.23
N ASN A 56 15.68 8.03 -2.71
CA ASN A 56 15.35 8.34 -4.12
C ASN A 56 14.64 7.24 -4.92
N GLY A 57 14.17 6.18 -4.25
CA GLY A 57 13.28 5.18 -4.84
C GLY A 57 11.88 5.71 -5.13
N ASN A 58 11.12 4.96 -5.92
CA ASN A 58 9.72 5.26 -6.23
C ASN A 58 8.81 4.80 -5.09
N VAL A 59 7.94 5.70 -4.63
CA VAL A 59 6.98 5.47 -3.55
C VAL A 59 5.55 5.57 -4.10
N ALA A 60 4.66 4.68 -3.66
CA ALA A 60 3.23 4.94 -3.78
C ALA A 60 2.48 4.87 -2.46
N VAL A 61 1.41 5.65 -2.43
CA VAL A 61 0.32 5.50 -1.48
C VAL A 61 -0.83 4.80 -2.20
N VAL A 62 -1.07 3.54 -1.84
CA VAL A 62 -2.16 2.72 -2.35
C VAL A 62 -3.34 2.81 -1.40
N CYS A 63 -4.49 3.26 -1.89
CA CYS A 63 -5.68 3.52 -1.06
C CYS A 63 -6.96 3.06 -1.75
N PRO A 64 -8.08 2.92 -1.01
CA PRO A 64 -9.39 2.78 -1.61
C PRO A 64 -9.67 3.91 -2.61
N ASP A 65 -10.35 3.60 -3.70
CA ASP A 65 -10.59 4.53 -4.80
C ASP A 65 -11.24 5.85 -4.34
N GLN A 66 -12.23 5.76 -3.44
CA GLN A 66 -12.91 6.93 -2.88
C GLN A 66 -12.01 7.85 -2.02
N MET A 67 -10.86 7.36 -1.56
CA MET A 67 -9.95 8.10 -0.68
C MET A 67 -8.85 8.84 -1.43
N ALA A 68 -8.65 8.58 -2.73
CA ALA A 68 -7.52 9.10 -3.49
C ALA A 68 -7.44 10.65 -3.44
N ASP A 69 -8.58 11.34 -3.51
CA ASP A 69 -8.63 12.80 -3.40
C ASP A 69 -8.23 13.31 -2.00
N ALA A 70 -8.73 12.67 -0.94
CA ALA A 70 -8.44 13.06 0.43
C ALA A 70 -6.96 12.81 0.79
N VAL A 71 -6.42 11.66 0.37
CA VAL A 71 -5.00 11.33 0.52
C VAL A 71 -4.14 12.35 -0.22
N SER A 72 -4.45 12.63 -1.48
CA SER A 72 -3.74 13.61 -2.30
C SER A 72 -3.76 15.01 -1.64
N ALA A 73 -4.92 15.48 -1.16
CA ALA A 73 -5.02 16.74 -0.46
C ALA A 73 -4.17 16.78 0.83
N SER A 74 -4.12 15.67 1.59
CA SER A 74 -3.28 15.57 2.79
C SER A 74 -1.80 15.66 2.47
N LEU A 75 -1.34 14.94 1.43
CA LEU A 75 0.05 14.99 0.97
C LEU A 75 0.43 16.40 0.49
N THR A 76 -0.44 17.10 -0.23
CA THR A 76 -0.24 18.50 -0.62
C THR A 76 -0.12 19.41 0.60
N LYS A 77 -0.99 19.27 1.59
CA LYS A 77 -0.94 20.03 2.85
C LYS A 77 0.37 19.79 3.60
N ALA A 78 0.92 18.58 3.53
CA ALA A 78 2.21 18.21 4.11
C ALA A 78 3.43 18.66 3.27
N GLY A 79 3.22 19.29 2.11
CA GLY A 79 4.29 19.75 1.23
C GLY A 79 4.94 18.63 0.40
N LEU A 80 4.29 17.47 0.27
CA LEU A 80 4.79 16.33 -0.49
C LEU A 80 4.29 16.40 -1.94
N ALA A 81 5.19 16.76 -2.86
CA ALA A 81 4.90 16.75 -4.30
C ALA A 81 4.64 15.32 -4.78
N HIS A 82 3.53 15.10 -5.47
CA HIS A 82 3.11 13.78 -5.92
C HIS A 82 2.30 13.84 -7.21
N GLY A 83 2.36 12.74 -7.97
CA GLY A 83 1.48 12.46 -9.09
C GLY A 83 0.27 11.63 -8.68
N ARG A 84 -0.61 11.37 -9.65
CA ARG A 84 -1.73 10.43 -9.51
C ARG A 84 -1.68 9.41 -10.64
N ALA A 85 -1.85 8.13 -10.31
CA ALA A 85 -1.96 7.10 -11.33
C ALA A 85 -3.19 7.38 -12.23
N GLY A 86 -2.98 7.42 -13.55
CA GLY A 86 -4.00 7.76 -14.55
C GLY A 86 -4.01 9.24 -14.98
N ALA A 87 -3.37 10.14 -14.22
CA ALA A 87 -2.93 11.45 -14.69
C ALA A 87 -1.42 11.40 -14.98
N THR A 88 -0.86 12.45 -15.59
CA THR A 88 0.57 12.55 -15.97
C THR A 88 1.50 12.16 -14.82
N ALA A 89 1.92 10.90 -14.77
CA ALA A 89 2.69 10.29 -13.67
C ALA A 89 4.21 10.32 -13.90
N LEU A 90 4.67 11.03 -14.93
CA LEU A 90 5.99 10.78 -15.52
C LEU A 90 7.18 11.45 -14.80
N ASP A 91 6.96 12.42 -13.89
CA ASP A 91 8.07 13.20 -13.30
C ASP A 91 8.14 13.20 -11.76
N THR A 92 7.28 12.45 -11.06
CA THR A 92 7.24 12.46 -9.57
C THR A 92 7.51 11.09 -8.97
N SER A 93 8.52 11.01 -8.09
CA SER A 93 8.89 9.80 -7.35
C SER A 93 7.85 9.34 -6.31
N LEU A 94 6.82 10.15 -6.03
CA LEU A 94 5.68 9.81 -5.17
C LEU A 94 4.40 9.81 -6.00
N THR A 95 3.61 8.73 -5.92
CA THR A 95 2.32 8.62 -6.62
C THR A 95 1.20 8.16 -5.71
N VAL A 96 0.03 8.80 -5.78
CA VAL A 96 -1.21 8.27 -5.19
C VAL A 96 -1.88 7.32 -6.18
N VAL A 97 -2.16 6.10 -5.73
CA VAL A 97 -2.64 5.01 -6.58
C VAL A 97 -3.94 4.45 -5.99
N PRO A 98 -5.10 4.67 -6.65
CA PRO A 98 -6.31 3.92 -6.33
C PRO A 98 -6.06 2.42 -6.46
N VAL A 99 -6.55 1.61 -5.52
CA VAL A 99 -6.24 0.18 -5.50
C VAL A 99 -6.72 -0.54 -6.76
N SER A 100 -7.77 -0.07 -7.41
CA SER A 100 -8.25 -0.62 -8.69
C SER A 100 -7.24 -0.57 -9.85
N VAL A 101 -6.27 0.35 -9.82
CA VAL A 101 -5.27 0.56 -10.89
C VAL A 101 -3.84 0.18 -10.50
N VAL A 102 -3.63 -0.40 -9.32
CA VAL A 102 -2.30 -0.68 -8.74
C VAL A 102 -1.45 -1.72 -9.51
N LYS A 103 -2.04 -2.42 -10.47
CA LYS A 103 -1.38 -3.49 -11.24
C LYS A 103 -0.25 -2.95 -12.14
N GLY A 104 0.80 -3.76 -12.32
CA GLY A 104 1.88 -3.47 -13.27
C GLY A 104 2.87 -2.39 -12.81
N LEU A 105 2.74 -1.91 -11.57
CA LEU A 105 3.72 -1.04 -10.93
C LEU A 105 4.69 -1.89 -10.10
N GLU A 106 5.97 -1.56 -10.14
CA GLU A 106 6.99 -2.07 -9.21
C GLU A 106 7.60 -0.87 -8.51
N LEU A 107 7.44 -0.79 -7.18
CA LEU A 107 7.81 0.38 -6.41
C LEU A 107 8.73 -0.01 -5.26
N ASP A 108 9.67 0.86 -4.94
CA ASP A 108 10.62 0.65 -3.85
C ASP A 108 9.92 0.70 -2.49
N GLY A 109 9.02 1.67 -2.33
CA GLY A 109 8.22 1.88 -1.12
C GLY A 109 6.72 1.88 -1.38
N VAL A 110 5.94 1.19 -0.54
CA VAL A 110 4.48 1.23 -0.61
C VAL A 110 3.88 1.53 0.75
N VAL A 111 2.97 2.51 0.79
CA VAL A 111 2.07 2.78 1.92
C VAL A 111 0.67 2.30 1.53
N VAL A 112 0.14 1.26 2.18
CA VAL A 112 -1.23 0.78 1.98
C VAL A 112 -2.15 1.40 3.03
N VAL A 113 -3.21 2.05 2.57
CA VAL A 113 -4.18 2.76 3.41
C VAL A 113 -5.46 1.94 3.52
N GLU A 114 -6.00 1.81 4.72
CA GLU A 114 -7.28 1.13 5.04
C GLU A 114 -7.49 -0.22 4.32
N PRO A 115 -6.70 -1.26 4.66
CA PRO A 115 -6.84 -2.58 4.04
C PRO A 115 -8.24 -3.18 4.14
N ALA A 116 -8.97 -2.91 5.22
CA ALA A 116 -10.34 -3.39 5.40
C ALA A 116 -11.31 -2.74 4.41
N GLU A 117 -11.15 -1.45 4.12
CA GLU A 117 -11.96 -0.77 3.10
C GLU A 117 -11.62 -1.27 1.68
N ILE A 118 -10.34 -1.53 1.40
CA ILE A 118 -9.92 -2.15 0.14
C ILE A 118 -10.63 -3.49 -0.07
N VAL A 119 -10.71 -4.32 0.99
CA VAL A 119 -11.37 -5.62 0.94
C VAL A 119 -12.89 -5.46 0.75
N ALA A 120 -13.51 -4.49 1.43
CA ALA A 120 -14.96 -4.28 1.39
C ALA A 120 -15.47 -3.70 0.04
N THR A 121 -14.63 -2.96 -0.69
CA THR A 121 -15.05 -2.18 -1.88
C THR A 121 -15.26 -3.05 -3.13
N ASN A 122 -14.73 -4.29 -3.16
CA ASN A 122 -14.78 -5.13 -4.36
C ASN A 122 -15.00 -6.61 -4.01
N GLN A 123 -15.77 -7.33 -4.85
CA GLN A 123 -15.95 -8.80 -4.74
C GLN A 123 -14.62 -9.58 -4.77
N HIS A 124 -13.56 -8.99 -5.33
CA HIS A 124 -12.19 -9.49 -5.35
C HIS A 124 -11.26 -8.66 -4.46
N GLY A 125 -11.78 -8.02 -3.42
CA GLY A 125 -11.04 -7.08 -2.56
C GLY A 125 -9.81 -7.69 -1.88
N LEU A 126 -9.88 -8.95 -1.43
CA LEU A 126 -8.70 -9.66 -0.91
C LEU A 126 -7.61 -9.85 -1.97
N ARG A 127 -8.00 -10.09 -3.24
CA ARG A 127 -7.04 -10.17 -4.35
C ARG A 127 -6.41 -8.81 -4.63
N LEU A 128 -7.18 -7.73 -4.58
CA LEU A 128 -6.66 -6.36 -4.74
C LEU A 128 -5.68 -6.01 -3.61
N LEU A 129 -6.02 -6.34 -2.37
CA LEU A 129 -5.14 -6.18 -1.22
C LEU A 129 -3.85 -6.99 -1.37
N TYR A 130 -3.93 -8.25 -1.80
CA TYR A 130 -2.74 -9.06 -2.12
C TYR A 130 -1.85 -8.38 -3.16
N VAL A 131 -2.43 -7.86 -4.26
CA VAL A 131 -1.65 -7.15 -5.27
C VAL A 131 -0.97 -5.92 -4.67
N ALA A 132 -1.70 -5.12 -3.88
CA ALA A 132 -1.18 -3.92 -3.23
C ALA A 132 0.01 -4.23 -2.30
N LEU A 133 -0.12 -5.24 -1.43
CA LEU A 133 0.92 -5.66 -0.49
C LEU A 133 2.17 -6.22 -1.20
N THR A 134 2.02 -6.74 -2.42
CA THR A 134 3.12 -7.35 -3.19
C THR A 134 3.72 -6.43 -4.25
N ARG A 135 3.36 -5.14 -4.28
CA ARG A 135 3.98 -4.16 -5.19
C ARG A 135 5.32 -3.61 -4.68
N SER A 136 5.56 -3.67 -3.37
CA SER A 136 6.79 -3.16 -2.76
C SER A 136 7.97 -4.12 -2.97
N THR A 137 9.09 -3.60 -3.46
CA THR A 137 10.34 -4.35 -3.60
C THR A 137 11.28 -4.17 -2.39
N GLN A 138 11.18 -3.05 -1.65
CA GLN A 138 12.08 -2.76 -0.52
C GLN A 138 11.36 -2.53 0.82
N ARG A 139 10.34 -1.65 0.85
CA ARG A 139 9.67 -1.21 2.09
C ARG A 139 8.14 -1.23 1.95
N LEU A 140 7.47 -1.71 2.99
CA LEU A 140 6.00 -1.71 3.09
C LEU A 140 5.56 -1.10 4.42
N THR A 141 4.61 -0.17 4.37
CA THR A 141 3.90 0.34 5.54
C THR A 141 2.39 0.23 5.32
N VAL A 142 1.66 -0.18 6.35
CA VAL A 142 0.19 -0.23 6.38
C VAL A 142 -0.30 0.80 7.39
N VAL A 143 -1.23 1.65 6.99
CA VAL A 143 -1.89 2.62 7.88
C VAL A 143 -3.38 2.33 7.90
N HIS A 144 -3.95 2.14 9.08
CA HIS A 144 -5.35 1.77 9.24
C HIS A 144 -5.96 2.41 10.49
N ALA A 145 -7.16 2.97 10.38
CA ALA A 145 -7.99 3.33 11.53
C ALA A 145 -9.07 2.25 11.78
N ALA A 146 -9.61 1.64 10.69
CA ALA A 146 -10.50 0.50 10.80
C ALA A 146 -9.77 -0.75 11.32
N GLU A 147 -10.51 -1.75 11.82
CA GLU A 147 -9.91 -3.03 12.18
C GLU A 147 -9.34 -3.72 10.93
N LEU A 148 -8.15 -4.31 11.05
CA LEU A 148 -7.50 -5.02 9.95
C LEU A 148 -8.32 -6.26 9.52
N PRO A 149 -8.24 -6.65 8.23
CA PRO A 149 -8.75 -7.93 7.76
C PRO A 149 -8.24 -9.10 8.61
N ALA A 150 -9.04 -10.17 8.73
CA ALA A 150 -8.69 -11.32 9.56
C ALA A 150 -7.33 -11.95 9.20
N SER A 151 -6.97 -11.95 7.92
CA SER A 151 -5.67 -12.42 7.41
C SER A 151 -4.45 -11.57 7.82
N MET A 152 -4.66 -10.35 8.33
CA MET A 152 -3.60 -9.43 8.74
C MET A 152 -3.51 -9.21 10.26
N ARG A 153 -4.38 -9.87 11.04
CA ARG A 153 -4.31 -9.91 12.52
C ARG A 153 -3.40 -11.03 12.99
#